data_AF-A0A7C5XBT3-F1
#
_entry.id   AF-A0A7C5XBT3-F1
#
_cell.length_a   1.000
_cell.length_b   1.000
_cell.length_c   1.000
_cell.angle_alpha   90.00
_cell.angle_beta   90.00
_cell.angle_gamma   90.00
#
_symmetry.space_group_name_H-M   'P 1'
#
loop_
_entity.id
_entity.type
_entity.pdbx_description
1 polymer ?
#
loop_
_entity_poly.entity_id
_entity_poly.type
_entity_poly.pdbx_seq_one_letter_code
_entity_poly.pdbx_strand_id
1 'polypeptide(L)'
;MERSNSALGTALEQLRIAAEKLELDPGLHEMLKYPKRTLIVSINIKMDDGSVKTFLGCRVQHNDARGPFKGGIRYHPNVTLDEVTALAMWMTWKCAVVDIPYGGAKGGVCCNPKEMSKGELERLTRRYTSLILELIGPYRDVPAPDVYTDAQTMAWIMDTYSQFKGYSVPECVTGKPLSVGGSEGRAEATSLGVMFCVREAAKILGLKMKDASIVVQGFGSVGWNVAKIAYD
;
A
#
# COMPACT_ATOMS: atom_id res chain seq x y z
N MET A 1 17.50 23.08 -0.35
CA MET A 1 16.43 23.78 0.40
C MET A 1 15.01 23.43 -0.07
N GLU A 2 14.81 22.49 -1.01
CA GLU A 2 13.47 22.13 -1.55
C GLU A 2 12.85 20.81 -1.05
N ARG A 3 13.56 19.99 -0.26
CA ARG A 3 13.03 18.69 0.19
C ARG A 3 11.97 18.77 1.31
N SER A 4 11.76 19.92 1.95
CA SER A 4 10.91 20.04 3.15
C SER A 4 9.41 19.80 2.91
N ASN A 5 8.91 20.00 1.68
CA ASN A 5 7.47 19.91 1.37
C ASN A 5 7.06 18.66 0.57
N SER A 6 7.97 17.70 0.35
CA SER A 6 7.64 16.44 -0.30
C SER A 6 7.28 15.36 0.72
N ALA A 7 6.48 14.37 0.30
CA ALA A 7 6.14 13.22 1.15
C ALA A 7 7.41 12.50 1.66
N LEU A 8 8.46 12.42 0.83
CA LEU A 8 9.73 11.83 1.22
C LEU A 8 10.46 12.68 2.25
N GLY A 9 10.43 14.01 2.12
CA GLY A 9 10.96 14.92 3.13
C GLY A 9 10.31 14.70 4.50
N THR A 10 8.99 14.57 4.54
CA THR A 10 8.26 14.25 5.79
C THR A 10 8.68 12.91 6.36
N ALA A 11 8.80 11.86 5.53
CA ALA A 11 9.20 10.54 5.99
C ALA A 11 10.62 10.52 6.56
N LEU A 12 11.56 11.24 5.93
CA LEU A 12 12.94 11.39 6.40
C LEU A 12 13.03 12.19 7.70
N GLU A 13 12.23 13.23 7.86
CA GLU A 13 12.18 14.01 9.10
C GLU A 13 11.63 13.19 10.27
N GLN A 14 10.60 12.38 10.02
CA GLN A 14 10.09 11.43 11.01
C GLN A 14 11.14 10.38 11.41
N LEU A 15 11.90 9.87 10.43
CA LEU A 15 13.02 8.96 10.70
C LEU A 15 14.08 9.64 11.56
N ARG A 16 14.46 10.89 11.25
CA ARG A 16 15.43 11.66 12.04
C ARG A 16 15.00 11.79 13.50
N ILE A 17 13.75 12.23 13.73
CA ILE A 17 13.19 12.40 15.08
C ILE A 17 13.18 11.06 15.85
N ALA A 18 12.80 9.96 15.19
CA ALA A 18 12.80 8.64 15.82
C ALA A 18 14.22 8.15 16.12
N ALA A 19 15.17 8.34 15.19
CA ALA A 19 16.56 7.95 15.36
C ALA A 19 17.23 8.68 16.54
N GLU A 20 16.96 9.97 16.71
CA GLU A 20 17.45 10.77 17.85
C GLU A 20 16.91 10.25 19.19
N LYS A 21 15.60 9.95 19.25
CA LYS A 21 14.97 9.42 20.48
C LYS A 21 15.45 8.03 20.86
N LEU A 22 15.87 7.23 19.88
CA LEU A 22 16.33 5.87 20.08
C LEU A 22 17.86 5.78 20.25
N GLU A 23 18.58 6.90 20.13
CA GLU A 23 20.05 6.93 20.04
C GLU A 23 20.56 5.92 18.99
N LEU A 24 19.88 5.90 17.84
CA LEU A 24 20.11 4.91 16.80
C LEU A 24 21.52 5.05 16.23
N ASP A 25 22.17 3.90 16.00
CA ASP A 25 23.48 3.85 15.33
C ASP A 25 23.45 4.70 14.03
N PRO A 26 24.44 5.60 13.83
CA PRO A 26 24.48 6.47 12.66
C PRO A 26 24.47 5.72 11.32
N GLY A 27 25.09 4.54 11.26
CA GLY A 27 25.11 3.69 10.07
C GLY A 27 23.72 3.10 9.78
N LEU A 28 23.00 2.64 10.80
CA LEU A 28 21.62 2.21 10.68
C LEU A 28 20.70 3.36 10.26
N HIS A 29 20.85 4.55 10.86
CA HIS A 29 20.08 5.73 10.46
C HIS A 29 20.30 6.05 8.98
N GLU A 30 21.56 6.05 8.50
CA GLU A 30 21.86 6.31 7.09
C GLU A 30 21.26 5.25 6.17
N MET A 31 21.37 3.97 6.53
CA MET A 31 20.77 2.87 5.76
C MET A 31 19.25 3.04 5.60
N LEU A 32 18.55 3.43 6.66
CA LEU A 32 17.09 3.56 6.67
C LEU A 32 16.57 4.76 5.89
N LYS A 33 17.43 5.68 5.42
CA LYS A 33 17.01 6.80 4.56
C LYS A 33 16.73 6.38 3.13
N TYR A 34 17.30 5.25 2.69
CA TYR A 34 17.26 4.82 1.30
C TYR A 34 16.51 3.51 1.14
N PRO A 35 15.67 3.36 0.10
CA PRO A 35 15.06 2.08 -0.18
C PRO A 35 16.12 1.09 -0.68
N LYS A 36 16.00 -0.17 -0.24
CA LYS A 36 16.85 -1.28 -0.70
C LYS A 36 16.81 -1.47 -2.21
N ARG A 37 15.65 -1.24 -2.84
CA ARG A 37 15.50 -1.35 -4.29
C ARG A 37 14.37 -0.48 -4.81
N THR A 38 14.59 0.11 -5.98
CA THR A 38 13.57 0.80 -6.76
C THR A 38 13.60 0.27 -8.19
N LEU A 39 12.44 -0.14 -8.70
CA LEU A 39 12.25 -0.51 -10.10
C LEU A 39 11.26 0.47 -10.75
N ILE A 40 11.64 1.05 -11.89
CA ILE A 40 10.80 1.90 -12.73
C ILE A 40 10.59 1.19 -14.06
N VAL A 41 9.35 1.17 -14.55
CA VAL A 41 8.96 0.41 -15.73
C VAL A 41 8.11 1.25 -16.66
N SER A 42 8.30 1.03 -17.96
CA SER A 42 7.44 1.59 -19.01
C SER A 42 6.38 0.56 -19.40
N ILE A 43 5.11 0.90 -19.20
CA ILE A 43 3.96 0.01 -19.38
C ILE A 43 3.24 0.41 -20.66
N ASN A 44 3.48 -0.33 -21.74
CA ASN A 44 2.84 -0.10 -23.04
C ASN A 44 1.59 -0.98 -23.15
N ILE A 45 0.42 -0.38 -23.38
CA ILE A 45 -0.82 -1.12 -23.64
C ILE A 45 -1.55 -0.57 -24.86
N LYS A 46 -2.33 -1.45 -25.50
CA LYS A 46 -3.31 -1.05 -26.52
C LYS A 46 -4.57 -0.53 -25.82
N MET A 47 -4.99 0.67 -26.19
CA MET A 47 -6.24 1.31 -25.74
C MET A 47 -7.42 0.77 -26.54
N ASP A 48 -8.65 1.02 -26.08
CA ASP A 48 -9.86 0.52 -26.75
C ASP A 48 -10.07 1.15 -28.13
N ASP A 49 -9.59 2.38 -28.36
CA ASP A 49 -9.58 3.05 -29.67
C ASP A 49 -8.53 2.48 -30.66
N GLY A 50 -7.74 1.50 -30.22
CA GLY A 50 -6.70 0.85 -31.00
C GLY A 50 -5.33 1.51 -30.93
N SER A 51 -5.21 2.71 -30.34
CA SER A 51 -3.92 3.37 -30.10
C SER A 51 -3.08 2.63 -29.07
N VAL A 52 -1.78 2.90 -29.04
CA VAL A 52 -0.88 2.41 -27.99
C VAL A 52 -0.51 3.56 -27.06
N LYS A 53 -0.73 3.39 -25.76
CA LYS A 53 -0.37 4.36 -24.74
C LYS A 53 0.68 3.78 -23.80
N THR A 54 1.64 4.62 -23.43
CA THR A 54 2.69 4.31 -22.47
C THR A 54 2.39 4.94 -21.13
N PHE A 55 2.47 4.17 -20.05
CA PHE A 55 2.33 4.62 -18.69
C PHE A 55 3.61 4.37 -17.90
N LEU A 56 3.94 5.26 -16.96
CA LEU A 56 5.07 5.06 -16.06
C LEU A 56 4.60 4.28 -14.82
N GLY A 57 5.28 3.18 -14.51
CA GLY A 57 5.07 2.40 -13.29
C GLY A 57 6.33 2.35 -12.44
N CYS A 58 6.16 2.10 -11.14
CA CYS A 58 7.27 1.80 -10.24
C CYS A 58 6.90 0.81 -9.15
N ARG A 59 7.91 0.14 -8.59
CA ARG A 59 7.83 -0.68 -7.37
C ARG A 59 9.06 -0.37 -6.52
N VAL A 60 8.83 0.15 -5.31
CA VAL A 60 9.86 0.49 -4.33
C VAL A 60 9.79 -0.51 -3.18
N GLN A 61 10.94 -1.07 -2.83
CA GLN A 61 11.17 -2.02 -1.75
C GLN A 61 12.13 -1.36 -0.75
N HIS A 62 11.60 -0.95 0.40
CA HIS A 62 12.33 -0.09 1.33
C HIS A 62 13.31 -0.89 2.22
N ASN A 63 12.80 -1.80 3.04
CA ASN A 63 13.61 -2.61 3.94
C ASN A 63 12.93 -3.96 4.17
N ASP A 64 13.70 -5.05 4.23
CA ASP A 64 13.26 -6.45 4.40
C ASP A 64 13.85 -7.13 5.65
N ALA A 65 14.41 -6.39 6.59
CA ALA A 65 15.07 -6.96 7.77
C ALA A 65 14.14 -7.83 8.63
N ARG A 66 12.83 -7.59 8.58
CA ARG A 66 11.80 -8.35 9.33
C ARG A 66 11.07 -9.42 8.51
N GLY A 67 11.35 -9.55 7.22
CA GLY A 67 10.67 -10.47 6.33
C GLY A 67 10.36 -9.89 4.94
N PRO A 68 9.52 -10.57 4.13
CA PRO A 68 9.17 -10.14 2.79
C PRO A 68 8.63 -8.72 2.74
N PHE A 69 8.72 -8.06 1.59
CA PHE A 69 8.15 -6.73 1.45
C PHE A 69 6.62 -6.79 1.42
N LYS A 70 5.97 -5.80 2.05
CA LYS A 70 4.51 -5.63 1.97
C LYS A 70 4.13 -4.22 1.57
N GLY A 71 3.24 -4.10 0.60
CA GLY A 71 2.74 -2.77 0.23
C GLY A 71 1.81 -2.69 -0.95
N GLY A 72 0.87 -1.74 -0.88
CA GLY A 72 -0.14 -1.55 -1.92
C GLY A 72 0.40 -1.02 -3.25
N ILE A 73 -0.43 -1.08 -4.30
CA ILE A 73 -0.19 -0.47 -5.61
C ILE A 73 -1.22 0.62 -5.82
N ARG A 74 -0.77 1.84 -6.13
CA ARG A 74 -1.63 3.01 -6.38
C ARG A 74 -1.74 3.31 -7.86
N TYR A 75 -2.94 3.56 -8.36
CA TYR A 75 -3.15 4.14 -9.68
C TYR A 75 -3.59 5.59 -9.50
N HIS A 76 -2.79 6.55 -9.96
CA HIS A 76 -3.12 7.98 -9.84
C HIS A 76 -2.34 8.82 -10.86
N PRO A 77 -2.91 9.88 -11.46
CA PRO A 77 -2.22 10.67 -12.49
C PRO A 77 -0.99 11.42 -11.95
N ASN A 78 -0.92 11.63 -10.63
CA ASN A 78 0.18 12.36 -9.98
C ASN A 78 1.14 11.44 -9.19
N VAL A 79 1.15 10.13 -9.46
CA VAL A 79 2.13 9.23 -8.81
C VAL A 79 3.54 9.71 -9.14
N THR A 80 4.34 9.94 -8.10
CA THR A 80 5.77 10.27 -8.23
C THR A 80 6.63 9.23 -7.51
N LEU A 81 7.90 9.11 -7.91
CA LEU A 81 8.82 8.18 -7.26
C LEU A 81 9.06 8.56 -5.78
N ASP A 82 9.16 9.85 -5.48
CA ASP A 82 9.34 10.37 -4.11
C ASP A 82 8.18 9.95 -3.22
N GLU A 83 6.94 10.12 -3.68
CA GLU A 83 5.74 9.71 -2.95
C GLU A 83 5.74 8.20 -2.70
N VAL A 84 6.02 7.38 -3.72
CA VAL A 84 6.03 5.91 -3.59
C VAL A 84 7.14 5.45 -2.64
N THR A 85 8.29 6.13 -2.64
CA THR A 85 9.40 5.86 -1.71
C THR A 85 9.01 6.17 -0.26
N ALA A 86 8.39 7.34 -0.02
CA ALA A 86 7.88 7.71 1.30
C ALA A 86 6.85 6.69 1.83
N LEU A 87 5.92 6.29 0.98
CA LEU A 87 4.89 5.29 1.32
C LEU A 87 5.51 3.91 1.61
N ALA A 88 6.56 3.50 0.89
CA ALA A 88 7.27 2.24 1.15
C ALA A 88 8.02 2.27 2.50
N MET A 89 8.60 3.42 2.83
CA MET A 89 9.23 3.67 4.13
C MET A 89 8.18 3.56 5.26
N TRP A 90 7.03 4.23 5.14
CA TRP A 90 5.96 4.10 6.12
C TRP A 90 5.37 2.68 6.23
N MET A 91 5.36 1.89 5.16
CA MET A 91 4.99 0.48 5.26
C MET A 91 5.96 -0.33 6.12
N THR A 92 7.27 0.00 6.09
CA THR A 92 8.27 -0.63 6.97
C THR A 92 7.93 -0.35 8.42
N TRP A 93 7.67 0.92 8.76
CA TRP A 93 7.32 1.32 10.13
C TRP A 93 6.00 0.72 10.57
N LYS A 94 4.97 0.78 9.71
CA LYS A 94 3.65 0.23 10.02
C LYS A 94 3.75 -1.24 10.38
N CYS A 95 4.41 -2.06 9.54
CA CYS A 95 4.57 -3.48 9.80
C CYS A 95 5.36 -3.75 11.09
N ALA A 96 6.41 -2.97 11.37
CA ALA A 96 7.19 -3.09 12.60
C ALA A 96 6.38 -2.73 13.86
N VAL A 97 5.61 -1.62 13.82
CA VAL A 97 4.83 -1.12 14.97
C VAL A 97 3.71 -2.09 15.37
N VAL A 98 3.08 -2.75 14.39
CA VAL A 98 2.03 -3.76 14.67
C VAL A 98 2.55 -5.20 14.69
N ASP A 99 3.87 -5.37 14.81
CA ASP A 99 4.57 -6.66 14.94
C ASP A 99 4.22 -7.71 13.87
N ILE A 100 4.06 -7.28 12.62
CA ILE A 100 3.86 -8.19 11.48
C ILE A 100 5.24 -8.51 10.86
N PRO A 101 5.54 -9.78 10.52
CA PRO A 101 6.84 -10.20 9.98
C PRO A 101 7.03 -9.81 8.50
N TYR A 102 6.96 -8.51 8.22
CA TYR A 102 7.14 -7.94 6.90
C TYR A 102 8.02 -6.70 6.94
N GLY A 103 8.73 -6.52 5.84
CA GLY A 103 9.32 -5.26 5.42
C GLY A 103 8.31 -4.32 4.76
N GLY A 104 8.78 -3.19 4.23
CA GLY A 104 7.94 -2.20 3.57
C GLY A 104 8.18 -2.09 2.07
N ALA A 105 7.10 -2.05 1.29
CA ALA A 105 7.14 -1.71 -0.12
C ALA A 105 5.99 -0.78 -0.52
N LYS A 106 6.05 -0.27 -1.74
CA LYS A 106 4.92 0.39 -2.39
C LYS A 106 5.08 0.34 -3.91
N GLY A 107 3.98 0.25 -4.63
CA GLY A 107 3.95 0.40 -6.08
C GLY A 107 3.07 1.55 -6.50
N GLY A 108 3.30 2.06 -7.70
CA GLY A 108 2.50 3.12 -8.27
C GLY A 108 2.52 3.08 -9.79
N VAL A 109 1.39 3.41 -10.42
CA VAL A 109 1.29 3.64 -11.87
C VAL A 109 0.68 5.01 -12.10
N CYS A 110 1.37 5.81 -12.90
CA CYS A 110 0.95 7.15 -13.30
C CYS A 110 -0.12 7.02 -14.40
N CYS A 111 -1.38 6.84 -13.99
CA CYS A 111 -2.54 6.75 -14.87
C CYS A 111 -3.78 7.36 -14.19
N ASN A 112 -4.80 7.74 -14.97
CA ASN A 112 -6.11 8.14 -14.44
C ASN A 112 -7.13 7.02 -14.69
N PRO A 113 -7.43 6.16 -13.69
CA PRO A 113 -8.38 5.07 -13.87
C PRO A 113 -9.80 5.50 -14.22
N LYS A 114 -10.17 6.75 -13.93
CA LYS A 114 -11.50 7.28 -14.22
C LYS A 114 -11.73 7.55 -15.71
N GLU A 115 -10.66 7.64 -16.49
CA GLU A 115 -10.67 7.85 -17.93
C GLU A 115 -10.37 6.56 -18.71
N MET A 116 -10.31 5.42 -18.02
CA MET A 116 -9.95 4.13 -18.61
C MET A 116 -11.11 3.16 -18.49
N SER A 117 -11.30 2.34 -19.51
CA SER A 117 -12.26 1.24 -19.45
C SER A 117 -11.76 0.12 -18.52
N LYS A 118 -12.67 -0.76 -18.11
CA LYS A 118 -12.30 -1.97 -17.34
C LYS A 118 -11.30 -2.84 -18.11
N GLY A 119 -11.45 -2.94 -19.43
CA GLY A 119 -10.54 -3.71 -20.28
C GLY A 119 -9.14 -3.09 -20.37
N GLU A 120 -9.06 -1.77 -20.44
CA GLU A 120 -7.78 -1.03 -20.42
C GLU A 120 -7.09 -1.18 -19.07
N LEU A 121 -7.83 -1.08 -17.96
CA LEU A 121 -7.30 -1.29 -16.62
C LEU A 121 -6.79 -2.73 -16.44
N GLU A 122 -7.52 -3.73 -16.94
CA GLU A 122 -7.06 -5.11 -16.92
C GLU A 122 -5.74 -5.26 -17.68
N ARG A 123 -5.66 -4.76 -18.92
CA ARG A 123 -4.42 -4.81 -19.72
C ARG A 123 -3.26 -4.09 -19.04
N LEU A 124 -3.53 -2.93 -18.43
CA LEU A 124 -2.55 -2.17 -17.65
C LEU A 124 -2.02 -2.99 -16.47
N THR A 125 -2.92 -3.56 -15.67
CA THR A 125 -2.56 -4.35 -14.48
C THR A 125 -1.78 -5.60 -14.85
N ARG A 126 -2.21 -6.33 -15.87
CA ARG A 126 -1.50 -7.52 -16.37
C ARG A 126 -0.10 -7.17 -16.85
N ARG A 127 0.03 -6.11 -17.67
CA ARG A 127 1.34 -5.68 -18.18
C ARG A 127 2.25 -5.20 -17.05
N TYR A 128 1.75 -4.38 -16.12
CA TYR A 128 2.51 -3.94 -14.95
C TYR A 128 3.00 -5.14 -14.12
N THR A 129 2.13 -6.10 -13.86
CA THR A 129 2.48 -7.32 -13.10
C THR A 129 3.60 -8.10 -13.77
N SER A 130 3.54 -8.27 -15.10
CA SER A 130 4.60 -8.96 -15.85
C SER A 130 5.96 -8.26 -15.75
N LEU A 131 5.97 -6.92 -15.64
CA LEU A 131 7.19 -6.12 -15.55
C LEU A 131 7.81 -6.13 -14.15
N ILE A 132 7.04 -6.46 -13.11
CA ILE A 132 7.54 -6.54 -11.72
C ILE A 132 7.64 -7.99 -11.22
N LEU A 133 7.45 -8.98 -12.10
CA LEU A 133 7.27 -10.38 -11.77
C LEU A 133 8.41 -10.98 -10.93
N GLU A 134 9.66 -10.57 -11.20
CA GLU A 134 10.84 -11.06 -10.49
C GLU A 134 10.92 -10.55 -9.03
N LEU A 135 10.28 -9.41 -8.76
CA LEU A 135 10.25 -8.79 -7.45
C LEU A 135 9.16 -9.40 -6.57
N ILE A 136 7.99 -9.67 -7.14
CA ILE A 136 6.82 -10.10 -6.37
C ILE A 136 6.78 -11.61 -6.14
N GLY A 137 6.16 -11.99 -5.03
CA GLY A 137 5.95 -13.38 -4.65
C GLY A 137 5.71 -13.52 -3.15
N PRO A 138 5.20 -14.68 -2.72
CA PRO A 138 4.70 -14.85 -1.35
C PRO A 138 5.77 -14.65 -0.28
N TYR A 139 7.00 -15.05 -0.59
CA TYR A 139 8.16 -14.97 0.28
C TYR A 139 9.14 -13.86 -0.14
N ARG A 140 8.72 -12.93 -1.00
CA ARG A 140 9.57 -11.85 -1.53
C ARG A 140 8.93 -10.48 -1.36
N ASP A 141 7.83 -10.24 -2.06
CA ASP A 141 7.10 -8.97 -2.04
C ASP A 141 5.63 -9.23 -2.38
N VAL A 142 4.74 -8.89 -1.46
CA VAL A 142 3.31 -9.19 -1.56
C VAL A 142 2.54 -7.88 -1.75
N PRO A 143 2.02 -7.57 -2.95
CA PRO A 143 1.24 -6.37 -3.18
C PRO A 143 -0.12 -6.38 -2.46
N ALA A 144 -0.82 -5.24 -2.54
CA ALA A 144 -2.17 -5.05 -2.01
C ALA A 144 -2.88 -3.91 -2.76
N PRO A 145 -4.18 -3.70 -2.52
CA PRO A 145 -4.86 -2.50 -2.97
C PRO A 145 -4.33 -1.23 -2.28
N ASP A 146 -4.38 -0.14 -3.01
CA ASP A 146 -4.26 1.25 -2.56
C ASP A 146 -5.22 2.15 -3.38
N VAL A 147 -5.02 3.47 -3.40
CA VAL A 147 -5.88 4.42 -4.12
C VAL A 147 -6.12 3.98 -5.57
N TYR A 148 -7.40 3.90 -5.93
CA TYR A 148 -7.93 3.48 -7.22
C TYR A 148 -7.50 2.09 -7.71
N THR A 149 -7.15 1.20 -6.79
CA THR A 149 -7.09 -0.24 -7.03
C THR A 149 -7.91 -0.97 -5.98
N ASP A 150 -8.38 -2.15 -6.31
CA ASP A 150 -9.34 -2.88 -5.48
C ASP A 150 -9.15 -4.40 -5.58
N ALA A 151 -10.13 -5.15 -5.09
CA ALA A 151 -10.10 -6.61 -5.15
C ALA A 151 -10.05 -7.13 -6.59
N GLN A 152 -10.72 -6.47 -7.55
CA GLN A 152 -10.67 -6.85 -8.96
C GLN A 152 -9.24 -6.66 -9.52
N THR A 153 -8.58 -5.55 -9.17
CA THR A 153 -7.16 -5.34 -9.55
C THR A 153 -6.29 -6.46 -9.00
N MET A 154 -6.46 -6.83 -7.73
CA MET A 154 -5.66 -7.90 -7.11
C MET A 154 -5.92 -9.28 -7.72
N ALA A 155 -7.15 -9.54 -8.17
CA ALA A 155 -7.48 -10.76 -8.89
C ALA A 155 -6.70 -10.85 -10.21
N TRP A 156 -6.60 -9.75 -10.98
CA TRP A 156 -5.79 -9.72 -12.20
C TRP A 156 -4.29 -9.90 -11.92
N ILE A 157 -3.77 -9.32 -10.83
CA ILE A 157 -2.37 -9.52 -10.42
C ILE A 157 -2.13 -10.99 -10.08
N MET A 158 -3.00 -11.59 -9.27
CA MET A 158 -2.90 -12.99 -8.86
C MET A 158 -2.95 -13.94 -10.05
N ASP A 159 -3.91 -13.74 -10.97
CA ASP A 159 -4.06 -14.54 -12.17
C ASP A 159 -2.82 -14.41 -13.08
N THR A 160 -2.36 -13.19 -13.34
CA THR A 160 -1.16 -12.96 -14.16
C THR A 160 0.07 -13.63 -13.54
N TYR A 161 0.30 -13.43 -12.25
CA TYR A 161 1.43 -14.03 -11.55
C TYR A 161 1.38 -15.56 -11.63
N SER A 162 0.22 -16.15 -11.36
CA SER A 162 -0.01 -17.59 -11.38
C SER A 162 0.22 -18.19 -12.77
N GLN A 163 -0.24 -17.52 -13.83
CA GLN A 163 0.00 -17.95 -15.21
C GLN A 163 1.50 -18.02 -15.54
N PHE A 164 2.28 -17.02 -15.14
CA PHE A 164 3.73 -17.04 -15.33
C PHE A 164 4.44 -18.10 -14.46
N LYS A 165 3.86 -18.51 -13.33
CA LYS A 165 4.41 -19.60 -12.49
C LYS A 165 4.00 -20.99 -12.96
N GLY A 166 2.92 -21.12 -13.75
CA GLY A 166 2.37 -22.40 -14.20
C GLY A 166 1.49 -23.10 -13.17
N TYR A 167 1.17 -22.45 -12.05
CA TYR A 167 0.25 -22.95 -11.02
C TYR A 167 -0.36 -21.78 -10.24
N SER A 168 -1.47 -22.04 -9.53
CA SER A 168 -2.17 -21.03 -8.72
C SER A 168 -1.35 -20.61 -7.51
N VAL A 169 -1.06 -19.32 -7.36
CA VAL A 169 -0.33 -18.74 -6.22
C VAL A 169 -1.14 -17.61 -5.58
N PRO A 170 -2.22 -17.93 -4.85
CA PRO A 170 -3.10 -16.90 -4.27
C PRO A 170 -2.37 -15.99 -3.28
N GLU A 171 -1.38 -16.49 -2.55
CA GLU A 171 -0.59 -15.74 -1.56
C GLU A 171 0.36 -14.69 -2.16
N CYS A 172 0.51 -14.60 -3.49
CA CYS A 172 1.38 -13.59 -4.11
C CYS A 172 0.88 -12.15 -3.93
N VAL A 173 -0.40 -11.95 -3.58
CA VAL A 173 -1.05 -10.65 -3.39
C VAL A 173 -2.18 -10.74 -2.36
N THR A 174 -2.36 -9.69 -1.54
CA THR A 174 -3.48 -9.62 -0.58
C THR A 174 -4.60 -8.71 -1.07
N GLY A 175 -5.76 -8.78 -0.42
CA GLY A 175 -6.91 -7.94 -0.77
C GLY A 175 -7.72 -8.42 -1.97
N LYS A 176 -7.60 -9.71 -2.31
CA LYS A 176 -8.35 -10.40 -3.36
C LYS A 176 -9.82 -10.63 -2.96
N PRO A 177 -10.72 -10.93 -3.91
CA PRO A 177 -12.07 -11.44 -3.62
C PRO A 177 -12.01 -12.76 -2.84
N LEU A 178 -13.06 -13.03 -2.04
CA LEU A 178 -13.16 -14.28 -1.26
C LEU A 178 -13.05 -15.53 -2.15
N SER A 179 -13.67 -15.50 -3.33
CA SER A 179 -13.69 -16.61 -4.29
C SER A 179 -12.32 -17.03 -4.81
N VAL A 180 -11.28 -16.21 -4.64
CA VAL A 180 -9.91 -16.49 -5.09
C VAL A 180 -8.89 -16.35 -3.95
N GLY A 181 -9.29 -16.68 -2.72
CA GLY A 181 -8.40 -16.68 -1.54
C GLY A 181 -8.25 -15.31 -0.88
N GLY A 182 -9.32 -14.51 -0.90
CA GLY A 182 -9.48 -13.32 -0.06
C GLY A 182 -9.73 -13.69 1.40
N SER A 183 -9.64 -12.69 2.29
CA SER A 183 -9.95 -12.86 3.72
C SER A 183 -11.22 -12.11 4.08
N GLU A 184 -12.04 -12.72 4.93
CA GLU A 184 -13.18 -12.05 5.57
C GLU A 184 -12.72 -10.89 6.46
N GLY A 185 -13.66 -9.99 6.81
CA GLY A 185 -13.40 -8.84 7.66
C GLY A 185 -12.61 -7.69 7.01
N ARG A 186 -12.06 -7.88 5.79
CA ARG A 186 -11.24 -6.86 5.09
C ARG A 186 -11.93 -5.49 4.98
N ALA A 187 -13.22 -5.48 4.66
CA ALA A 187 -13.96 -4.24 4.39
C ALA A 187 -13.98 -3.29 5.60
N GLU A 188 -14.06 -3.84 6.81
CA GLU A 188 -14.22 -3.09 8.05
C GLU A 188 -12.93 -3.03 8.89
N ALA A 189 -11.90 -3.84 8.56
CA ALA A 189 -10.69 -3.99 9.36
C ALA A 189 -10.00 -2.68 9.72
N THR A 190 -9.88 -1.73 8.78
CA THR A 190 -9.29 -0.41 9.06
C THR A 190 -10.12 0.38 10.06
N SER A 191 -11.44 0.37 9.91
CA SER A 191 -12.38 1.08 10.78
C SER A 191 -12.44 0.48 12.18
N LEU A 192 -12.41 -0.85 12.28
CA LEU A 192 -12.26 -1.56 13.56
C LEU A 192 -10.95 -1.18 14.25
N GLY A 193 -9.84 -1.11 13.50
CA GLY A 193 -8.56 -0.65 14.02
C GLY A 193 -8.62 0.76 14.61
N VAL A 194 -9.28 1.69 13.92
CA VAL A 194 -9.52 3.05 14.45
C VAL A 194 -10.31 2.99 15.76
N MET A 195 -11.40 2.24 15.81
CA MET A 195 -12.24 2.14 17.01
C MET A 195 -11.53 1.46 18.17
N PHE A 196 -10.65 0.49 17.92
CA PHE A 196 -9.79 -0.08 18.97
C PHE A 196 -8.83 0.96 19.54
N CYS A 197 -8.16 1.74 18.69
CA CYS A 197 -7.28 2.82 19.17
C CYS A 197 -8.05 3.87 19.99
N VAL A 198 -9.23 4.28 19.53
CA VAL A 198 -10.09 5.23 20.26
C VAL A 198 -10.51 4.65 21.62
N ARG A 199 -10.95 3.39 21.65
CA ARG A 199 -11.35 2.71 22.89
C ARG A 199 -10.20 2.64 23.90
N GLU A 200 -8.99 2.27 23.48
CA GLU A 200 -7.84 2.20 24.39
C GLU A 200 -7.40 3.60 24.85
N ALA A 201 -7.44 4.61 23.98
CA ALA A 201 -7.17 6.00 24.36
C ALA A 201 -8.20 6.53 25.38
N ALA A 202 -9.49 6.22 25.20
CA ALA A 202 -10.55 6.61 26.13
C ALA A 202 -10.31 6.04 27.54
N LYS A 203 -9.85 4.78 27.65
CA LYS A 203 -9.49 4.18 28.95
C LYS A 203 -8.36 4.95 29.64
N ILE A 204 -7.30 5.30 28.90
CA ILE A 204 -6.15 6.05 29.45
C ILE A 204 -6.59 7.44 29.94
N LEU A 205 -7.51 8.08 29.22
CA LEU A 205 -8.04 9.40 29.56
C LEU A 205 -9.19 9.37 30.58
N GLY A 206 -9.64 8.18 31.01
CA GLY A 206 -10.78 8.02 31.90
C GLY A 206 -12.14 8.40 31.29
N LEU A 207 -12.24 8.42 29.95
CA LEU A 207 -13.47 8.73 29.22
C LEU A 207 -14.35 7.48 29.07
N LYS A 208 -15.65 7.64 29.34
CA LYS A 208 -16.64 6.60 29.03
C LYS A 208 -17.02 6.71 27.56
N MET A 209 -16.94 5.60 26.84
CA MET A 209 -17.36 5.53 25.44
C MET A 209 -18.88 5.61 25.28
N LYS A 210 -19.63 5.06 26.25
CA LYS A 210 -21.08 5.16 26.26
C LYS A 210 -21.49 6.62 26.39
N ASP A 211 -22.40 7.06 25.52
CA ASP A 211 -22.91 8.43 25.44
C ASP A 211 -21.85 9.48 25.04
N ALA A 212 -20.68 9.05 24.53
CA ALA A 212 -19.65 9.96 24.04
C ALA A 212 -20.02 10.54 22.67
N SER A 213 -19.76 11.83 22.49
CA SER A 213 -19.86 12.49 21.18
C SER A 213 -18.64 12.16 20.31
N ILE A 214 -18.87 11.65 19.11
CA ILE A 214 -17.83 11.31 18.13
C ILE A 214 -18.05 12.13 16.85
N VAL A 215 -16.99 12.77 16.36
CA VAL A 215 -16.99 13.51 15.09
C VAL A 215 -16.13 12.75 14.08
N VAL A 216 -16.71 12.40 12.94
CA VAL A 216 -16.01 11.70 11.85
C VAL A 216 -15.84 12.63 10.65
N GLN A 217 -14.60 12.92 10.28
CA GLN A 217 -14.29 13.69 9.08
C GLN A 217 -14.02 12.74 7.89
N GLY A 218 -14.85 12.86 6.86
CA GLY A 218 -14.80 12.03 5.65
C GLY A 218 -15.67 10.77 5.77
N PHE A 219 -16.48 10.51 4.73
CA PHE A 219 -17.52 9.47 4.75
C PHE A 219 -17.34 8.43 3.64
N GLY A 220 -16.08 8.12 3.33
CA GLY A 220 -15.73 7.00 2.44
C GLY A 220 -15.81 5.65 3.16
N SER A 221 -15.17 4.62 2.58
CA SER A 221 -15.19 3.25 3.12
C SER A 221 -14.76 3.15 4.59
N VAL A 222 -13.75 3.92 5.02
CA VAL A 222 -13.30 3.91 6.41
C VAL A 222 -14.28 4.66 7.31
N GLY A 223 -14.60 5.92 6.98
CA GLY A 223 -15.38 6.81 7.83
C GLY A 223 -16.82 6.35 8.05
N TRP A 224 -17.50 5.84 7.01
CA TRP A 224 -18.83 5.24 7.15
C TRP A 224 -18.83 4.10 8.17
N ASN A 225 -17.89 3.17 8.03
CA ASN A 225 -17.80 2.02 8.93
C ASN A 225 -17.39 2.44 10.35
N VAL A 226 -16.53 3.46 10.52
CA VAL A 226 -16.22 4.02 11.85
C VAL A 226 -17.49 4.58 12.49
N ALA A 227 -18.27 5.38 11.75
CA ALA A 227 -19.52 5.95 12.27
C ALA A 227 -20.53 4.88 12.68
N LYS A 228 -20.66 3.81 11.87
CA LYS A 228 -21.50 2.66 12.19
C LYS A 228 -21.03 1.92 13.45
N ILE A 229 -19.75 1.53 13.50
CA ILE A 229 -19.18 0.81 14.67
C ILE A 229 -19.23 1.67 15.94
N ALA A 230 -19.10 2.99 15.82
CA ALA A 230 -19.21 3.91 16.95
C ALA A 230 -20.64 4.06 17.48
N TYR A 231 -21.63 3.87 16.61
CA TYR A 231 -23.05 3.93 16.97
C TYR A 231 -23.54 2.62 17.60
N ASP A 232 -23.07 1.49 17.07
CA ASP A 232 -23.39 0.13 17.55
C ASP A 232 -22.80 -0.17 18.94
#